data_AF-A0A1W2BDT2-F1
#
_entry.id   AF-A0A1W2BDT2-F1
#
_cell.length_a   1.000
_cell.length_b   1.000
_cell.length_c   1.000
_cell.angle_alpha   90.00
_cell.angle_beta   90.00
_cell.angle_gamma   90.00
#
_symmetry.space_group_name_H-M   'P 1'
#
loop_
_entity.id
_entity.type
_entity.pdbx_description
1 polymer ?
#
loop_
_entity_poly.entity_id
_entity_poly.type
_entity_poly.pdbx_seq_one_letter_code
_entity_poly.pdbx_strand_id
1 'polypeptide(L)'
;MQGGPPGGGRGELTDEQKRILSYAKENSGGAGITLAVAGPAQMASPFIMGSDEVVIGMGGFSGSDDAPSVGQLQAWLTEGRLKFVLGGEMGGRGPGGRGDNGRQEWIAVHCSTVDPSAYGGGSAQLLECRA
;
A
#
# COMPACT_ATOMS: atom_id res chain seq x y z
N MET A 1 8.14 -39.01 0.24
CA MET A 1 8.90 -37.80 0.59
C MET A 1 7.96 -36.62 0.43
N GLN A 2 7.45 -36.09 1.55
CA GLN A 2 6.46 -35.00 1.55
C GLN A 2 7.21 -33.71 1.27
N GLY A 3 6.92 -33.07 0.13
CA GLY A 3 7.48 -31.77 -0.25
C GLY A 3 7.07 -30.74 0.79
N GLY A 4 8.06 -30.08 1.40
CA GLY A 4 7.81 -28.95 2.28
C GLY A 4 7.05 -27.84 1.56
N PRO A 5 6.32 -26.99 2.29
CA PRO A 5 5.64 -25.85 1.69
C PRO A 5 6.66 -25.02 0.89
N PRO A 6 6.30 -24.51 -0.30
CA PRO A 6 7.19 -23.63 -1.05
C PRO A 6 7.49 -22.43 -0.16
N GLY A 7 8.71 -22.40 0.40
CA GLY A 7 9.27 -21.21 1.01
C GLY A 7 9.34 -20.18 -0.10
N GLY A 8 8.46 -19.17 -0.03
CA GLY A 8 8.49 -18.03 -0.94
C GLY A 8 9.91 -17.50 -0.97
N GLY A 9 10.51 -17.54 -2.17
CA GLY A 9 11.86 -17.06 -2.40
C GLY A 9 11.98 -15.63 -1.87
N ARG A 10 13.10 -15.33 -1.20
CA ARG A 10 13.44 -13.99 -0.74
C ARG A 10 13.35 -13.02 -1.93
N GLY A 11 12.25 -12.29 -2.04
CA GLY A 11 12.04 -11.25 -3.07
C GLY A 11 10.95 -11.51 -4.10
N GLU A 12 10.29 -12.67 -4.14
CA GLU A 12 9.17 -12.88 -5.07
C GLU A 12 7.84 -12.45 -4.46
N LEU A 13 7.07 -11.67 -5.23
CA LEU A 13 5.70 -11.30 -4.88
C LEU A 13 4.78 -12.52 -4.89
N THR A 14 3.85 -12.58 -3.93
CA THR A 14 2.73 -13.53 -3.98
C THR A 14 1.81 -13.19 -5.15
N ASP A 15 0.97 -14.15 -5.57
CA ASP A 15 0.02 -13.91 -6.66
C ASP A 15 -0.99 -12.81 -6.33
N GLU A 16 -1.37 -12.65 -5.07
CA GLU A 16 -2.20 -11.52 -4.62
C GLU A 16 -1.46 -10.19 -4.74
N GLN A 17 -0.21 -10.10 -4.28
CA GLN A 17 0.59 -8.89 -4.38
C GLN A 17 0.85 -8.49 -5.84
N LYS A 18 1.13 -9.46 -6.72
CA LYS A 18 1.26 -9.22 -8.17
C LYS A 18 -0.01 -8.60 -8.73
N ARG A 19 -1.18 -9.16 -8.43
CA ARG A 19 -2.46 -8.64 -8.93
C ARG A 19 -2.76 -7.24 -8.42
N ILE A 20 -2.48 -6.95 -7.14
CA ILE A 20 -2.64 -5.60 -6.56
C ILE A 20 -1.74 -4.60 -7.26
N LEU A 21 -0.46 -4.92 -7.42
CA LEU A 21 0.52 -4.03 -8.05
C LEU A 21 0.19 -3.79 -9.53
N SER A 22 -0.18 -4.85 -10.27
CA SER A 22 -0.62 -4.72 -11.66
C SER A 22 -1.85 -3.84 -11.79
N TYR A 23 -2.86 -4.03 -10.94
CA TYR A 23 -4.06 -3.19 -10.93
C TYR A 23 -3.70 -1.72 -10.68
N ALA A 24 -2.88 -1.45 -9.67
CA ALA A 24 -2.45 -0.09 -9.35
C ALA A 24 -1.71 0.56 -10.53
N LYS A 25 -0.78 -0.16 -11.16
CA LYS A 25 -0.04 0.30 -12.34
C LYS A 25 -0.97 0.66 -13.50
N GLU A 26 -1.85 -0.26 -13.89
CA GLU A 26 -2.75 -0.10 -15.04
C GLU A 26 -3.75 1.04 -14.83
N ASN A 27 -4.17 1.27 -13.59
CA ASN A 27 -5.21 2.25 -13.27
C ASN A 27 -4.66 3.57 -12.71
N SER A 28 -3.34 3.70 -12.56
CA SER A 28 -2.66 4.87 -11.96
C SER A 28 -2.85 6.15 -12.76
N GLY A 29 -3.22 6.06 -14.04
CA GLY A 29 -3.28 7.21 -14.94
C GLY A 29 -1.91 7.81 -15.26
N GLY A 30 -0.84 7.01 -15.11
CA GLY A 30 0.54 7.47 -15.33
C GLY A 30 1.16 8.19 -14.12
N ALA A 31 0.58 8.01 -12.93
CA ALA A 31 1.14 8.53 -11.69
C ALA A 31 2.58 8.05 -11.47
N GLY A 32 3.47 8.94 -11.04
CA GLY A 32 4.88 8.61 -10.81
C GLY A 32 5.11 7.67 -9.61
N ILE A 33 4.13 7.50 -8.73
CA ILE A 33 4.11 6.52 -7.64
C ILE A 33 3.03 5.49 -7.96
N THR A 34 3.46 4.26 -8.22
CA THR A 34 2.56 3.15 -8.58
C THR A 34 1.71 2.74 -7.38
N LEU A 35 2.32 2.59 -6.20
CA LEU A 35 1.64 2.14 -4.99
C LEU A 35 2.28 2.74 -3.73
N ALA A 36 1.47 3.29 -2.83
CA ALA A 36 1.90 3.58 -1.46
C ALA A 36 1.38 2.49 -0.50
N VAL A 37 2.18 2.05 0.46
CA VAL A 37 1.81 0.98 1.41
C VAL A 37 1.79 1.54 2.82
N ALA A 38 0.61 1.51 3.46
CA ALA A 38 0.40 2.05 4.80
C ALA A 38 0.78 1.03 5.88
N GLY A 39 1.85 1.29 6.65
CA GLY A 39 2.22 0.47 7.81
C GLY A 39 3.71 0.15 7.89
N PRO A 40 4.08 -0.87 8.67
CA PRO A 40 5.48 -1.27 8.85
C PRO A 40 6.17 -1.61 7.52
N ALA A 41 7.46 -1.29 7.40
CA ALA A 41 8.25 -1.47 6.18
C ALA A 41 8.16 -2.88 5.59
N GLN A 42 7.99 -3.91 6.43
CA GLN A 42 7.83 -5.31 6.05
C GLN A 42 6.67 -5.55 5.08
N MET A 43 5.64 -4.71 5.12
CA MET A 43 4.53 -4.79 4.16
C MET A 43 4.91 -4.25 2.78
N ALA A 44 5.74 -3.22 2.71
CA ALA A 44 6.20 -2.62 1.46
C ALA A 44 7.38 -3.38 0.85
N SER A 45 8.22 -4.00 1.67
CA SER A 45 9.46 -4.66 1.24
C SER A 45 9.29 -5.66 0.08
N PRO A 46 8.28 -6.56 0.06
CA PRO A 46 8.10 -7.48 -1.05
C PRO A 46 7.85 -6.75 -2.38
N PHE A 47 7.06 -5.68 -2.36
CA PHE A 47 6.78 -4.87 -3.55
C PHE A 47 8.01 -4.10 -4.03
N ILE A 48 8.78 -3.53 -3.10
CA ILE A 48 10.00 -2.79 -3.41
C ILE A 48 11.08 -3.72 -3.98
N MET A 49 11.22 -4.94 -3.45
CA MET A 49 12.24 -5.89 -3.91
C MET A 49 11.80 -6.72 -5.11
N GLY A 50 10.51 -6.99 -5.25
CA GLY A 50 9.94 -7.90 -6.23
C GLY A 50 9.35 -7.22 -7.46
N SER A 51 9.60 -5.92 -7.65
CA SER A 51 9.15 -5.17 -8.82
C SER A 51 10.08 -4.00 -9.15
N ASP A 52 10.03 -3.54 -10.40
CA ASP A 52 10.68 -2.30 -10.85
C ASP A 52 9.76 -1.07 -10.69
N GLU A 53 8.63 -1.21 -10.01
CA GLU A 53 7.64 -0.15 -9.83
C GLU A 53 8.04 0.81 -8.71
N VAL A 54 7.58 2.06 -8.81
CA VAL A 54 7.80 3.04 -7.75
C VAL A 54 6.81 2.75 -6.61
N VAL A 55 7.32 2.08 -5.57
CA VAL A 55 6.54 1.74 -4.37
C VAL A 55 7.08 2.50 -3.16
N ILE A 56 6.18 3.16 -2.44
CA ILE A 56 6.52 3.96 -1.26
C ILE A 56 5.95 3.30 0.00
N GLY A 57 6.81 2.92 0.94
CA GLY A 57 6.37 2.53 2.29
C GLY A 57 6.06 3.75 3.14
N MET A 58 4.94 3.72 3.88
CA MET A 58 4.52 4.82 4.76
C MET A 58 4.60 4.41 6.23
N GLY A 59 5.36 5.15 7.03
CA GLY A 59 5.51 4.91 8.47
C GLY A 59 6.83 4.25 8.87
N GLY A 60 7.75 4.05 7.94
CA GLY A 60 9.08 3.49 8.25
C GLY A 60 9.04 2.08 8.83
N PHE A 61 10.05 1.70 9.60
CA PHE A 61 10.20 0.31 10.07
C PHE A 61 9.05 -0.15 10.97
N SER A 62 8.61 0.71 11.90
CA SER A 62 7.55 0.41 12.88
C SER A 62 6.15 0.83 12.43
N GLY A 63 6.00 1.51 11.30
CA GLY A 63 4.73 2.12 10.87
C GLY A 63 4.44 3.47 11.55
N SER A 64 5.34 3.97 12.41
CA SER A 64 5.15 5.17 13.22
C SER A 64 5.88 6.44 12.75
N ASP A 65 6.75 6.33 11.75
CA ASP A 65 7.55 7.47 11.29
C ASP A 65 6.65 8.46 10.53
N ASP A 66 6.95 9.76 10.59
CA ASP A 66 6.26 10.78 9.80
C ASP A 66 6.81 10.83 8.36
N ALA A 67 6.71 9.71 7.65
CA ALA A 67 7.28 9.55 6.31
C ALA A 67 6.38 8.67 5.43
N PRO A 68 5.87 9.17 4.29
CA PRO A 68 5.71 10.60 3.98
C PRO A 68 4.76 11.28 4.98
N SER A 69 4.90 12.60 5.14
CA SER A 69 3.94 13.37 5.94
C SER A 69 2.61 13.55 5.21
N VAL A 70 1.55 13.91 5.96
CA VAL A 70 0.23 14.22 5.38
C VAL A 70 0.31 15.33 4.32
N GLY A 71 1.13 16.36 4.56
CA GLY A 71 1.32 17.44 3.59
C GLY A 71 1.95 16.95 2.27
N GLN A 72 2.86 15.98 2.36
CA GLN A 72 3.48 15.37 1.19
C GLN A 72 2.52 14.44 0.44
N LEU A 73 1.69 13.69 1.16
CA LEU A 73 0.61 12.88 0.56
C LEU A 73 -0.39 13.77 -0.18
N GLN A 74 -0.80 14.88 0.43
CA GLN A 74 -1.68 15.86 -0.19
C GLN A 74 -1.07 16.43 -1.47
N ALA A 75 0.20 16.83 -1.44
CA ALA A 75 0.89 17.35 -2.62
C ALA A 75 0.91 16.31 -3.75
N TRP A 76 1.32 15.08 -3.48
CA TRP A 76 1.34 14.01 -4.48
C TRP A 76 -0.03 13.69 -5.05
N LEU A 77 -1.09 13.73 -4.23
CA LEU A 77 -2.45 13.53 -4.69
C LEU A 77 -2.88 14.65 -5.65
N THR A 78 -2.65 15.91 -5.27
CA THR A 78 -3.00 17.08 -6.10
C THR A 78 -2.19 17.17 -7.40
N GLU A 79 -0.93 16.72 -7.36
CA GLU A 79 -0.04 16.65 -8.53
C GLU A 79 -0.36 15.44 -9.44
N GLY A 80 -1.30 14.56 -9.04
CA GLY A 80 -1.59 13.32 -9.77
C GLY A 80 -0.47 12.29 -9.72
N ARG A 81 0.45 12.41 -8.76
CA ARG A 81 1.60 11.51 -8.58
C ARG A 81 1.31 10.30 -7.71
N LEU A 82 0.23 10.32 -6.94
CA LEU A 82 -0.24 9.21 -6.14
C LEU A 82 -1.73 8.99 -6.38
N LYS A 83 -2.11 7.72 -6.61
CA LYS A 83 -3.51 7.33 -6.76
C LYS A 83 -3.92 6.13 -5.90
N PHE A 84 -3.01 5.20 -5.64
CA PHE A 84 -3.33 3.98 -4.90
C PHE A 84 -2.56 3.84 -3.61
N VAL A 85 -3.29 3.48 -2.57
CA VAL A 85 -2.76 3.16 -1.24
C VAL A 85 -3.18 1.74 -0.87
N LEU A 86 -2.24 0.89 -0.51
CA LEU A 86 -2.50 -0.39 0.13
C LEU A 86 -2.63 -0.14 1.64
N GLY A 87 -3.83 -0.36 2.19
CA GLY A 87 -4.07 -0.31 3.62
C GLY A 87 -3.48 -1.54 4.32
N GLY A 88 -2.81 -1.33 5.46
CA GLY A 88 -2.61 -2.40 6.44
C GLY A 88 -3.93 -2.85 7.04
N GLU A 89 -3.98 -4.06 7.64
CA GLU A 89 -5.19 -4.64 8.24
C GLU A 89 -6.00 -3.59 9.00
N MET A 90 -7.07 -3.11 8.37
CA MET A 90 -7.98 -2.10 8.91
C MET A 90 -8.88 -2.69 10.02
N GLY A 91 -8.44 -3.79 10.64
CA GLY A 91 -9.06 -4.51 11.76
C GLY A 91 -8.36 -4.30 13.10
N GLY A 92 -7.20 -3.64 13.15
CA GLY A 92 -6.50 -3.29 14.38
C GLY A 92 -6.95 -1.96 14.98
N ARG A 93 -8.26 -1.74 15.16
CA ARG A 93 -8.79 -0.55 15.87
C ARG A 93 -8.51 -0.65 17.37
N GLY A 94 -7.26 -0.37 17.77
CA GLY A 94 -6.98 0.12 19.10
C GLY A 94 -7.29 1.62 19.17
N PRO A 95 -7.97 2.13 20.20
CA PRO A 95 -8.17 3.57 20.38
C PRO A 95 -6.79 4.23 20.60
N GLY A 96 -6.33 5.02 19.63
CA GLY A 96 -5.08 5.78 19.75
C GLY A 96 -3.82 5.05 19.24
N GLY A 97 -3.79 4.70 17.95
CA GLY A 97 -2.57 4.37 17.22
C GLY A 97 -1.64 5.59 17.16
N ARG A 98 -0.94 5.88 18.26
CA ARG A 98 -0.11 7.07 18.55
C ARG A 98 1.09 7.31 17.61
N GLY A 99 1.09 6.77 16.39
CA GLY A 99 2.23 6.84 15.48
C GLY A 99 1.89 7.00 14.00
N ASP A 100 0.62 6.99 13.57
CA ASP A 100 0.35 7.12 12.13
C ASP A 100 0.43 8.58 11.61
N ASN A 101 0.70 9.54 12.49
CA ASN A 101 0.88 10.98 12.20
C ASN A 101 -0.28 11.60 11.38
N GLY A 102 -1.51 11.16 11.61
CA GLY A 102 -2.70 11.69 10.91
C GLY A 102 -2.92 11.10 9.52
N ARG A 103 -2.12 10.10 9.10
CA ARG A 103 -2.25 9.49 7.78
C ARG A 103 -3.51 8.68 7.64
N GLN A 104 -3.96 7.96 8.67
CA GLN A 104 -5.18 7.17 8.58
C GLN A 104 -6.40 8.07 8.43
N GLU A 105 -6.44 9.22 9.13
CA GLU A 105 -7.48 10.22 8.93
C GLU A 105 -7.42 10.80 7.51
N TRP A 106 -6.24 11.12 7.00
CA TRP A 106 -6.08 11.60 5.62
C TRP A 106 -6.56 10.56 4.60
N ILE A 107 -6.16 9.29 4.75
CA ILE A 107 -6.58 8.18 3.90
C ILE A 107 -8.11 8.01 3.95
N ALA A 108 -8.71 8.09 5.13
CA ALA A 108 -10.16 7.96 5.31
C ALA A 108 -10.96 9.09 4.64
N VAL A 109 -10.38 10.29 4.54
CA VAL A 109 -11.00 11.45 3.88
C VAL A 109 -10.83 11.40 2.36
N HIS A 110 -9.65 11.02 1.88
CA HIS A 110 -9.29 11.16 0.46
C HIS A 110 -9.38 9.87 -0.35
N CYS A 111 -9.53 8.71 0.29
CA CYS A 111 -9.48 7.42 -0.38
C CYS A 111 -10.72 6.57 -0.13
N SER A 112 -11.12 5.83 -1.16
CA SER A 112 -12.22 4.87 -1.13
C SER A 112 -11.71 3.46 -1.40
N THR A 113 -12.35 2.45 -0.79
CA THR A 113 -11.98 1.05 -1.00
C THR A 113 -12.29 0.62 -2.43
N VAL A 114 -11.29 0.03 -3.09
CA VAL A 114 -11.46 -0.66 -4.37
C VAL A 114 -12.08 -2.02 -4.09
N ASP A 115 -13.09 -2.41 -4.86
CA ASP A 115 -13.70 -3.73 -4.76
C ASP A 115 -12.62 -4.83 -4.95
N PRO A 116 -12.42 -5.75 -4.00
CA PRO A 116 -11.43 -6.81 -4.12
C PRO A 116 -11.52 -7.60 -5.42
N SER A 117 -12.75 -7.81 -5.93
CA SER A 117 -12.96 -8.54 -7.19
C SER A 117 -12.29 -7.85 -8.39
N ALA A 118 -12.08 -6.53 -8.35
CA ALA A 118 -11.44 -5.77 -9.43
C ALA A 118 -9.96 -6.14 -9.64
N TYR A 119 -9.27 -6.62 -8.60
CA TYR A 119 -7.90 -7.13 -8.68
C TYR A 119 -7.82 -8.64 -8.39
N GLY A 120 -8.92 -9.38 -8.56
CA GLY A 120 -8.97 -10.84 -8.46
C GLY A 120 -9.18 -11.40 -7.03
N GLY A 121 -9.62 -10.58 -6.09
CA GLY A 121 -9.91 -10.95 -4.71
C GLY A 121 -8.67 -10.98 -3.80
N GLY A 122 -8.88 -11.05 -2.49
CA GLY A 122 -7.79 -11.04 -1.52
C GLY A 122 -8.26 -10.61 -0.14
N SER A 123 -7.34 -10.65 0.82
CA SER A 123 -7.55 -10.09 2.16
C SER A 123 -6.96 -8.70 2.31
N ALA A 124 -6.02 -8.31 1.43
CA ALA A 124 -5.45 -6.97 1.45
C ALA A 124 -6.44 -5.93 0.91
N GLN A 125 -6.44 -4.74 1.50
CA GLN A 125 -7.37 -3.66 1.15
C GLN A 125 -6.67 -2.61 0.29
N LEU A 126 -7.01 -2.57 -1.00
CA LEU A 126 -6.55 -1.52 -1.91
C LEU A 126 -7.51 -0.31 -1.85
N LEU A 127 -6.95 0.88 -1.78
CA LEU A 127 -7.66 2.14 -1.69
C LEU A 127 -7.31 3.02 -2.90
N GLU A 128 -8.31 3.59 -3.55
CA GLU A 128 -8.15 4.60 -4.61
C GLU A 128 -8.38 5.98 -4.00
N CYS A 129 -7.37 6.85 -4.11
CA CYS A 129 -7.39 8.20 -3.57
C CYS A 129 -7.71 9.22 -4.67
N ARG A 130 -8.49 10.24 -4.33
CA ARG A 130 -8.89 11.33 -5.23
C ARG A 130 -8.79 12.67 -4.50
N ALA A 131 -8.30 13.69 -5.21
CA ALA A 131 -8.16 15.06 -4.70
C ALA A 131 -9.51 15.71 -4.40
#